data_AF-A0AAV2IDE8-F1
#
_entry.id   AF-A0AAV2IDE8-F1
#
_cell.length_a   1.000
_cell.length_b   1.000
_cell.length_c   1.000
_cell.angle_alpha   90.00
_cell.angle_beta   90.00
_cell.angle_gamma   90.00
#
_symmetry.space_group_name_H-M   'P 1'
#
loop_
_entity.id
_entity.type
_entity.pdbx_description
1 polymer ?
#
loop_
_entity_poly.entity_id
_entity_poly.type
_entity_poly.pdbx_seq_one_letter_code
_entity_poly.pdbx_strand_id
1 'polypeptide(L)' 'MNDVEKGGATVFPKLNISVFPVKNMALMWYNLNPAGEIERNTLHAGCPVAVGHKWSE' A
#
# COMPACT_ATOMS: atom_id res chain seq x y z
N MET A 1 7.62 3.23 -8.44
CA MET A 1 8.49 3.78 -9.51
C MET A 1 7.87 3.78 -10.91
N ASN A 2 6.85 2.96 -11.19
CA ASN A 2 6.18 2.90 -12.47
C ASN A 2 4.65 2.73 -12.29
N ASP A 3 3.89 2.96 -13.37
CA ASP A 3 2.47 2.64 -13.42
C ASP A 3 2.27 1.13 -13.58
N VAL A 4 1.15 0.62 -13.06
CA VAL A 4 0.74 -0.79 -13.21
C VAL A 4 -0.59 -0.81 -13.95
N GLU A 5 -0.68 -1.63 -14.99
CA GLU A 5 -1.87 -1.70 -15.85
C GLU A 5 -3.09 -2.25 -15.10
N LYS A 6 -2.93 -3.36 -14.35
CA LYS A 6 -4.00 -3.94 -13.52
C LYS A 6 -3.46 -4.63 -12.27
N GLY A 7 -4.15 -4.43 -11.15
CA GLY A 7 -3.81 -5.02 -9.85
C GLY A 7 -2.73 -4.22 -9.11
N GLY A 8 -1.96 -4.89 -8.26
CA GLY A 8 -0.79 -4.29 -7.59
C GLY A 8 -1.11 -3.26 -6.50
N ALA A 9 -2.38 -3.16 -6.05
CA ALA A 9 -2.77 -2.24 -4.98
C ALA A 9 -2.01 -2.51 -3.67
N THR A 10 -1.73 -1.46 -2.90
CA THR A 10 -1.40 -1.59 -1.48
C THR A 10 -2.72 -1.54 -0.70
N VAL A 11 -3.01 -2.59 0.07
CA VAL A 11 -4.27 -2.74 0.80
C VAL A 11 -4.06 -2.67 2.31
N PHE A 12 -4.98 -2.03 3.00
CA PHE A 12 -5.09 -2.01 4.46
C PHE A 12 -6.38 -2.71 4.87
N PRO A 13 -6.37 -4.06 5.05
CA PRO A 13 -7.59 -4.85 5.20
C PRO A 13 -8.45 -4.43 6.40
N LYS A 14 -7.85 -3.99 7.51
CA LYS A 14 -8.59 -3.55 8.69
C LYS A 14 -9.27 -2.19 8.53
N LEU A 15 -8.77 -1.37 7.60
CA LEU A 15 -9.30 -0.05 7.30
C LEU A 15 -10.22 -0.05 6.07
N ASN A 16 -10.30 -1.16 5.34
CA ASN A 16 -11.01 -1.26 4.06
C ASN A 16 -10.52 -0.21 3.03
N ILE A 17 -9.20 0.02 2.98
CA ILE A 17 -8.56 0.96 2.05
C ILE A 17 -7.73 0.19 1.03
N SER A 18 -7.85 0.58 -0.24
CA SER A 18 -7.01 0.11 -1.35
C SER A 18 -6.43 1.30 -2.09
N VAL A 19 -5.10 1.34 -2.24
CA VAL A 19 -4.39 2.38 -2.98
C VAL A 19 -3.71 1.75 -4.19
N PHE A 20 -4.10 2.17 -5.39
CA PHE A 20 -3.48 1.68 -6.62
C PHE A 20 -2.16 2.43 -6.90
N PRO A 21 -1.14 1.73 -7.42
CA PRO A 21 0.14 2.34 -7.73
C PRO A 21 -0.03 3.32 -8.89
N VAL A 22 0.52 4.52 -8.70
CA VAL A 22 0.67 5.56 -9.72
C VAL A 22 2.14 5.92 -9.78
N LYS A 23 2.70 6.06 -10.99
CA LYS A 23 4.09 6.42 -11.17
C LYS A 23 4.42 7.71 -10.41
N ASN A 24 5.56 7.68 -9.72
CA ASN A 24 6.09 8.77 -8.88
C ASN A 24 5.23 9.16 -7.65
N MET A 25 4.14 8.46 -7.36
CA MET A 25 3.39 8.66 -6.12
C MET A 25 4.05 7.90 -4.97
N ALA A 26 4.01 8.48 -3.76
CA ALA A 26 4.37 7.83 -2.52
C ALA A 26 3.13 7.68 -1.62
N LEU A 27 3.09 6.59 -0.85
CA LEU A 27 2.07 6.36 0.18
C LEU A 27 2.77 6.29 1.53
N MET A 28 2.32 7.11 2.47
CA MET A 28 2.90 7.22 3.81
C MET A 28 1.82 6.94 4.86
N TRP A 29 2.20 6.24 5.93
CA TRP A 29 1.37 5.99 7.10
C TRP A 29 2.24 5.86 8.35
N TYR A 30 1.61 5.90 9.53
CA TYR A 30 2.28 5.72 10.81
C TYR A 30 2.07 4.28 11.32
N ASN A 31 3.18 3.59 11.63
CA ASN A 31 3.13 2.25 12.23
C ASN A 31 2.91 2.28 13.75
N LEU A 32 3.04 3.46 14.37
CA LEU A 32 2.85 3.67 15.80
C LEU A 32 1.78 4.74 16.04
N ASN A 33 1.02 4.59 17.12
CA ASN A 33 0.14 5.62 17.63
C ASN A 33 0.94 6.69 18.44
N PRO A 34 0.33 7.80 18.87
CA PRO A 34 1.02 8.83 19.65
C PRO A 34 1.57 8.36 21.01
N ALA A 35 1.11 7.23 21.53
CA ALA A 35 1.64 6.59 22.74
C ALA A 35 2.85 5.68 22.46
N GLY A 36 3.25 5.52 21.19
CA GLY A 36 4.37 4.67 20.77
C GLY A 36 4.02 3.19 20.62
N GLU A 37 2.74 2.84 20.69
CA GLU A 37 2.27 1.46 20.51
C GLU A 37 1.99 1.15 19.04
N ILE A 38 2.08 -0.13 18.66
CA ILE A 38 1.82 -0.57 17.28
C ILE A 38 0.38 -0.22 16.87
N GLU A 39 0.24 0.57 15.81
CA GLU A 39 -1.05 0.86 15.20
C GLU A 39 -1.51 -0.35 14.38
N ARG A 40 -2.28 -1.23 15.00
CA ARG A 40 -2.66 -2.52 14.40
C ARG A 40 -3.55 -2.37 13.17
N ASN A 41 -4.19 -1.21 12.97
CA ASN A 41 -5.03 -0.95 11.79
C ASN A 41 -4.21 -0.68 10.53
N THR A 42 -2.93 -0.31 10.65
CA THR A 42 -2.04 -0.07 9.50
C THR A 42 -1.39 -1.36 8.95
N LEU A 43 -1.88 -2.54 9.37
CA LEU A 43 -1.55 -3.81 8.70
C LEU A 43 -1.83 -3.65 7.20
N HIS A 44 -0.82 -3.93 6.39
CA HIS A 44 -0.90 -3.75 4.94
C HIS A 44 -0.26 -4.90 4.18
N ALA A 45 -0.69 -5.07 2.93
CA ALA A 45 -0.13 -6.05 2.00
C ALA A 45 -0.17 -5.51 0.57
N GLY A 46 0.64 -6.08 -0.31
CA GLY A 46 0.55 -5.87 -1.76
C GLY A 46 -0.38 -6.90 -2.39
N CYS A 47 -1.38 -6.44 -3.15
CA CYS A 47 -2.16 -7.31 -4.02
C CYS A 47 -1.31 -7.82 -5.20
N PRO A 48 -1.62 -9.02 -5.73
CA PRO A 48 -1.01 -9.52 -6.95
C PRO A 48 -1.11 -8.51 -8.11
N VAL A 49 -0.07 -8.44 -8.93
CA VAL A 49 -0.13 -7.76 -10.22
C VAL A 49 -0.83 -8.68 -11.20
N ALA A 50 -1.95 -8.23 -11.76
CA ALA A 50 -2.70 -9.02 -12.73
C ALA A 50 -2.13 -8.87 -14.15
N VAL A 51 -1.71 -7.64 -14.50
CA VAL A 51 -1.08 -7.33 -15.79
C VAL A 51 0.02 -6.29 -15.59
N GLY A 52 1.17 -6.50 -16.23
CA GLY A 52 2.35 -5.64 -16.13
C GLY A 52 3.29 -6.07 -15.01
N HIS A 53 4.02 -5.10 -14.45
CA HIS A 53 5.00 -5.29 -13.38
C HIS A 53 4.97 -4.12 -12.41
N LYS A 54 5.21 -4.36 -11.11
CA LYS A 54 5.23 -3.34 -10.06
C LYS A 54 6.65 -3.21 -9.49
N TRP A 55 7.21 -2.00 -9.53
CA TRP A 55 8.47 -1.67 -8.87
C TRP A 55 8.24 -0.66 -7.73
N SER A 56 8.72 -1.02 -6.53
CA SER A 56 8.70 -0.21 -5.31
C SER A 56 10.11 -0.08 -4.74
N GLU A 57 10.43 1.11 -4.24
CA GLU A 57 11.60 1.43 -3.41
C GLU A 57 11.11 1.84 -2.03
#